data_AF-A0A9E4Q511-F1
#
_entry.id   AF-A0A9E4Q511-F1
#
_cell.length_a   1.000
_cell.length_b   1.000
_cell.length_c   1.000
_cell.angle_alpha   90.00
_cell.angle_beta   90.00
_cell.angle_gamma   90.00
#
_symmetry.space_group_name_H-M   'P 1'
#
loop_
_entity.id
_entity.type
_entity.pdbx_description
1 polymer ?
#
loop_
_entity_poly.entity_id
_entity_poly.type
_entity_poly.pdbx_seq_one_letter_code
_entity_poly.pdbx_strand_id
1 'polypeptide(L)'
;MAADADAKLVELEQRLQVLEDREKIRETLARYSFTADMGRSREYVENYTDDGTIDLGPSTKWSGHEELTDFITDPAGGHKAIEGRCMHTSVNTFIRIEGDAAWAEGYSVVYTKEGGGEREGYGVYTLGYNHWTFKRKDGRWLLAYRHRRPVGGDEWGGDVIKEFLGG
;
A
#
# COMPACT_ATOMS: atom_id res chain seq x y z
N MET A 1 -10.26 28.92 -33.46
CA MET A 1 -9.44 29.39 -32.31
C MET A 1 -10.05 28.97 -30.98
N ALA A 2 -11.33 29.27 -30.67
CA ALA A 2 -11.97 28.81 -29.43
C ALA A 2 -11.95 27.28 -29.24
N ALA A 3 -12.36 26.51 -30.27
CA ALA A 3 -12.35 25.04 -30.22
C ALA A 3 -10.96 24.41 -30.03
N ASP A 4 -9.88 25.09 -30.43
CA ASP A 4 -8.50 24.63 -30.21
C ASP A 4 -8.03 24.92 -28.77
N ALA A 5 -8.49 26.03 -28.18
CA ALA A 5 -8.25 26.35 -26.78
C ALA A 5 -9.00 25.39 -25.84
N ASP A 6 -10.27 25.08 -26.15
CA ASP A 6 -11.08 24.16 -25.36
C ASP A 6 -10.50 22.73 -25.39
N ALA A 7 -10.05 22.26 -26.55
CA ALA A 7 -9.40 20.96 -26.68
C ALA A 7 -8.10 20.87 -25.86
N LYS A 8 -7.27 21.93 -25.90
CA LYS A 8 -6.04 22.01 -25.08
C LYS A 8 -6.34 22.07 -23.59
N LEU A 9 -7.41 22.75 -23.17
CA LEU A 9 -7.83 22.80 -21.78
C LEU A 9 -8.21 21.39 -21.27
N VAL A 10 -9.04 20.67 -22.04
CA VAL A 10 -9.43 19.29 -21.69
C VAL A 10 -8.21 18.37 -21.59
N GLU A 11 -7.25 18.47 -22.51
CA GLU A 11 -6.01 17.69 -22.45
C GLU A 11 -5.20 18.00 -21.18
N LEU A 12 -5.09 19.29 -20.82
CA LEU A 12 -4.38 19.72 -19.62
C LEU A 12 -5.09 19.25 -18.34
N GLU A 13 -6.41 19.34 -18.27
CA GLU A 13 -7.22 18.85 -17.15
C GLU A 13 -7.04 17.34 -16.96
N GLN A 14 -7.08 16.56 -18.05
CA GLN A 14 -6.85 15.12 -18.00
C GLN A 14 -5.44 14.77 -17.51
N ARG A 15 -4.42 15.48 -18.00
CA ARG A 15 -3.02 15.28 -17.59
C ARG A 15 -2.79 15.70 -16.14
N LEU A 16 -3.40 16.79 -15.70
CA LEU A 16 -3.35 17.24 -14.31
C LEU A 16 -4.03 16.22 -13.39
N GLN A 17 -5.20 15.72 -13.76
CA GLN A 17 -5.94 14.73 -13.00
C GLN A 17 -5.09 13.48 -12.73
N VAL A 18 -4.36 12.99 -13.75
CA VAL A 18 -3.43 11.85 -13.59
C VAL A 18 -2.31 12.15 -12.61
N LEU A 19 -1.76 13.38 -12.59
CA LEU A 19 -0.72 13.76 -11.63
C LEU A 19 -1.27 13.85 -10.20
N GLU A 20 -2.45 14.45 -10.03
CA GLU A 20 -3.13 14.55 -8.75
C GLU A 20 -3.49 13.17 -8.19
N ASP A 21 -3.96 12.27 -9.04
CA ASP A 21 -4.32 10.91 -8.61
C ASP A 21 -3.11 10.09 -8.22
N ARG A 22 -1.99 10.26 -8.93
CA ARG A 22 -0.71 9.66 -8.53
C ARG A 22 -0.28 10.12 -7.14
N GLU A 23 -0.52 11.39 -6.79
CA GLU A 23 -0.22 11.90 -5.45
C GLU A 23 -1.20 11.38 -4.40
N LYS A 24 -2.50 11.36 -4.70
CA LYS A 24 -3.51 10.76 -3.79
C LYS A 24 -3.25 9.29 -3.51
N ILE A 25 -2.72 8.52 -4.47
CA ILE A 25 -2.31 7.12 -4.26
C ILE A 25 -1.09 7.03 -3.33
N ARG A 26 -0.09 7.91 -3.48
CA ARG A 26 1.05 7.97 -2.54
C ARG A 26 0.59 8.33 -1.13
N GLU A 27 -0.33 9.28 -1.02
CA GLU A 27 -0.94 9.64 0.25
C GLU A 27 -1.71 8.46 0.86
N THR A 28 -2.44 7.69 0.05
CA THR A 28 -3.15 6.47 0.50
C THR A 28 -2.17 5.44 1.06
N LEU A 29 -1.05 5.19 0.38
CA LEU A 29 0.00 4.29 0.88
C LEU A 29 0.63 4.79 2.19
N ALA A 30 0.88 6.10 2.31
CA ALA A 30 1.42 6.69 3.53
C ALA A 30 0.42 6.61 4.70
N ARG A 31 -0.85 6.94 4.47
CA ARG A 31 -1.93 6.84 5.47
C ARG A 31 -2.11 5.40 5.93
N TYR A 32 -2.11 4.44 5.01
CA TYR A 32 -2.14 3.00 5.33
C TYR A 32 -1.01 2.61 6.29
N SER A 33 0.22 3.01 6.00
CA SER A 33 1.37 2.73 6.87
C SER A 33 1.24 3.39 8.25
N PHE A 34 0.97 4.70 8.28
CA PHE A 34 0.91 5.44 9.54
C PHE A 34 -0.23 4.96 10.45
N THR A 35 -1.38 4.64 9.88
CA THR A 35 -2.51 4.15 10.68
C THR A 35 -2.22 2.77 11.29
N ALA A 36 -1.47 1.90 10.61
CA ALA A 36 -0.96 0.66 11.21
C ALA A 36 0.01 0.96 12.37
N ASP A 37 1.05 1.76 12.09
CA ASP A 37 2.13 2.07 13.05
C ASP A 37 1.61 2.73 14.34
N MET A 38 0.59 3.59 14.22
CA MET A 38 -0.03 4.33 15.31
C MET A 38 -1.19 3.57 15.99
N GLY A 39 -1.45 2.31 15.62
CA GLY A 39 -2.54 1.52 16.20
C GLY A 39 -3.95 2.06 15.91
N ARG A 40 -4.12 2.83 14.83
CA ARG A 40 -5.41 3.37 14.38
C ARG A 40 -6.13 2.33 13.52
N SER A 41 -6.42 1.17 14.10
CA SER A 41 -6.91 -0.02 13.39
C SER A 41 -8.15 0.22 12.52
N ARG A 42 -9.11 1.03 12.99
CA ARG A 42 -10.28 1.38 12.19
C ARG A 42 -9.89 2.14 10.91
N GLU A 43 -9.05 3.15 11.04
CA GLU A 43 -8.61 3.96 9.89
C GLU A 43 -7.70 3.19 8.97
N TYR A 44 -6.90 2.27 9.51
CA TYR A 44 -6.13 1.31 8.72
C TYR A 44 -7.04 0.52 7.77
N VAL A 45 -8.13 -0.04 8.29
CA VAL A 45 -9.11 -0.79 7.50
C VAL A 45 -9.85 0.12 6.51
N GLU A 46 -10.20 1.35 6.89
CA GLU A 46 -10.84 2.34 6.01
C GLU A 46 -9.94 2.84 4.85
N ASN A 47 -8.65 2.46 4.80
CA ASN A 47 -7.82 2.67 3.60
C ASN A 47 -8.09 1.63 2.51
N TYR A 48 -8.79 0.53 2.82
CA TYR A 48 -9.20 -0.49 1.87
C TYR A 48 -10.61 -0.25 1.33
N THR A 49 -10.87 -0.75 0.12
CA THR A 49 -12.25 -0.98 -0.33
C THR A 49 -12.95 -1.98 0.60
N ASP A 50 -14.29 -1.98 0.60
CA ASP A 50 -15.08 -2.86 1.49
C ASP A 50 -14.74 -4.35 1.29
N ASP A 51 -14.36 -4.72 0.06
CA ASP A 51 -13.89 -6.04 -0.39
C ASP A 51 -12.36 -6.18 -0.47
N GLY A 52 -11.62 -5.19 0.06
CA GLY A 52 -10.17 -5.08 -0.09
C GLY A 52 -9.43 -6.24 0.56
N THR A 53 -8.27 -6.60 0.01
CA THR A 53 -7.53 -7.80 0.45
C THR A 53 -6.04 -7.54 0.64
N ILE A 54 -5.46 -8.15 1.66
CA ILE A 54 -4.03 -8.26 1.86
C ILE A 54 -3.60 -9.73 1.74
N ASP A 55 -2.67 -10.00 0.83
CA ASP A 55 -2.10 -11.33 0.54
C ASP A 55 -0.59 -11.30 0.81
N LEU A 56 -0.19 -11.88 1.94
CA LEU A 56 1.20 -11.92 2.39
C LEU A 56 1.86 -13.30 2.15
N GLY A 57 1.11 -14.29 1.64
CA GLY A 57 1.56 -15.66 1.41
C GLY A 57 0.41 -16.68 1.33
N PRO A 58 0.72 -17.96 1.02
CA PRO A 58 -0.30 -18.99 0.82
C PRO A 58 -1.28 -19.22 1.98
N SER A 59 -0.84 -18.98 3.22
CA SER A 59 -1.64 -19.14 4.44
C SER A 59 -1.87 -17.83 5.20
N THR A 60 -1.50 -16.69 4.60
CA THR A 60 -1.54 -15.36 5.25
C THR A 60 -2.25 -14.37 4.35
N LYS A 61 -3.57 -14.52 4.28
CA LYS A 61 -4.46 -13.70 3.46
C LYS A 61 -5.71 -13.32 4.25
N TRP A 62 -6.11 -12.05 4.14
CA TRP A 62 -7.29 -11.49 4.80
C TRP A 62 -8.05 -10.60 3.81
N SER A 63 -9.36 -10.82 3.71
CA SER A 63 -10.25 -10.21 2.73
C SER A 63 -11.47 -9.58 3.41
N GLY A 64 -11.75 -8.34 3.03
CA GLY A 64 -12.84 -7.54 3.58
C GLY A 64 -12.49 -6.92 4.93
N HIS A 65 -13.28 -5.92 5.31
CA HIS A 65 -13.00 -5.13 6.53
C HIS A 65 -13.01 -5.93 7.83
N GLU A 66 -13.80 -7.00 7.91
CA GLU A 66 -13.84 -7.89 9.08
C GLU A 66 -12.51 -8.61 9.28
N GLU A 67 -12.05 -9.38 8.29
CA GLU A 67 -10.79 -10.12 8.38
C GLU A 67 -9.57 -9.18 8.50
N LEU A 68 -9.61 -8.01 7.86
CA LEU A 68 -8.56 -7.00 8.01
C LEU A 68 -8.53 -6.39 9.41
N THR A 69 -9.69 -6.24 10.07
CA THR A 69 -9.77 -5.81 11.46
C THR A 69 -9.18 -6.88 12.36
N ASP A 70 -9.54 -8.15 12.17
CA ASP A 70 -8.99 -9.27 12.93
C ASP A 70 -7.47 -9.33 12.76
N PHE A 71 -6.98 -9.24 11.54
CA PHE A 71 -5.54 -9.22 11.23
C PHE A 71 -4.78 -8.13 11.99
N ILE A 72 -5.25 -6.88 11.93
CA ILE A 72 -4.51 -5.74 12.50
C ILE A 72 -4.66 -5.65 14.03
N THR A 73 -5.72 -6.25 14.58
CA THR A 73 -6.02 -6.22 16.02
C THR A 73 -5.62 -7.48 16.78
N ASP A 74 -5.31 -8.58 16.09
CA ASP A 74 -4.95 -9.87 16.71
C ASP A 74 -3.80 -9.71 17.72
N PRO A 75 -4.04 -9.93 19.03
CA PRO A 75 -3.01 -9.84 20.06
C PRO A 75 -1.86 -10.85 19.89
N ALA A 76 -2.11 -11.98 19.22
CA ALA A 76 -1.10 -12.97 18.88
C ALA A 76 -0.46 -12.72 17.49
N GLY A 77 -0.96 -11.73 16.76
CA GLY A 77 -0.54 -11.40 15.40
C GLY A 77 0.81 -10.70 15.35
N GLY A 78 1.55 -10.93 14.26
CA GLY A 78 2.88 -10.35 14.06
C GLY A 78 2.91 -8.81 14.09
N HIS A 79 1.84 -8.15 13.62
CA HIS A 79 1.74 -6.69 13.68
C HIS A 79 1.65 -6.17 15.12
N LYS A 80 0.76 -6.75 15.95
CA LYS A 80 0.60 -6.30 17.33
C LYS A 80 1.86 -6.45 18.17
N ALA A 81 2.71 -7.43 17.86
CA ALA A 81 4.01 -7.58 18.51
C ALA A 81 4.93 -6.36 18.30
N ILE A 82 4.77 -5.60 17.22
CA ILE A 82 5.65 -4.48 16.84
C ILE A 82 4.97 -3.10 16.87
N GLU A 83 3.65 -3.04 17.09
CA GLU A 83 2.86 -1.79 17.11
C GLU A 83 3.47 -0.73 18.05
N GLY A 84 3.48 0.53 17.60
CA GLY A 84 4.12 1.64 18.33
C GLY A 84 5.65 1.60 18.35
N ARG A 85 6.27 0.57 17.76
CA ARG A 85 7.73 0.39 17.65
C ARG A 85 8.17 0.06 16.23
N CYS A 86 7.30 0.25 15.25
CA CYS A 86 7.52 -0.04 13.84
C CYS A 86 7.41 1.22 12.98
N MET A 87 7.99 1.15 11.78
CA MET A 87 7.84 2.13 10.71
C MET A 87 7.65 1.39 9.39
N HIS A 88 6.42 1.33 8.91
CA HIS A 88 6.09 0.74 7.62
C HIS A 88 6.38 1.73 6.49
N THR A 89 7.34 1.43 5.63
CA THR A 89 7.75 2.32 4.53
C THR A 89 7.54 1.65 3.17
N SER A 90 6.72 2.27 2.33
CA SER A 90 6.62 1.94 0.90
C SER A 90 7.62 2.77 0.11
N VAL A 91 8.52 2.13 -0.63
CA VAL A 91 9.62 2.79 -1.35
C VAL A 91 9.71 2.33 -2.80
N ASN A 92 10.34 3.16 -3.63
CA ASN A 92 10.54 2.94 -5.07
C ASN A 92 9.22 2.61 -5.80
N THR A 93 8.17 3.34 -5.49
CA THR A 93 6.82 3.09 -6.02
C THR A 93 6.69 3.57 -7.47
N PHE A 94 6.28 2.67 -8.34
CA PHE A 94 5.87 2.96 -9.71
C PHE A 94 4.34 2.88 -9.79
N ILE A 95 3.67 3.93 -10.29
CA ILE A 95 2.19 4.03 -10.27
C ILE A 95 1.66 4.21 -11.70
N ARG A 96 0.59 3.47 -12.03
CA ARG A 96 -0.18 3.56 -13.28
C ARG A 96 -1.66 3.74 -12.95
N ILE A 97 -2.34 4.55 -13.77
CA ILE A 97 -3.72 4.98 -13.55
C ILE A 97 -4.49 4.75 -14.84
N GLU A 98 -5.64 4.11 -14.71
CA GLU A 98 -6.55 3.70 -15.78
C GLU A 98 -7.98 4.09 -15.35
N GLY A 99 -8.32 5.37 -15.56
CA GLY A 99 -9.60 5.94 -15.14
C GLY A 99 -9.77 5.92 -13.62
N ASP A 100 -10.69 5.07 -13.15
CA ASP A 100 -11.00 4.88 -11.73
C ASP A 100 -10.34 3.64 -11.11
N ALA A 101 -9.49 2.96 -11.89
CA ALA A 101 -8.59 1.92 -11.40
C ALA A 101 -7.14 2.40 -11.47
N ALA A 102 -6.32 1.88 -10.58
CA ALA A 102 -4.88 2.12 -10.62
C ALA A 102 -4.14 0.91 -10.03
N TRP A 103 -2.85 0.83 -10.34
CA TRP A 103 -1.96 -0.12 -9.71
C TRP A 103 -0.61 0.50 -9.43
N ALA A 104 0.10 -0.07 -8.47
CA ALA A 104 1.44 0.32 -8.12
C ALA A 104 2.33 -0.89 -7.84
N GLU A 105 3.59 -0.76 -8.19
CA GLU A 105 4.64 -1.72 -7.86
C GLU A 105 5.69 -1.05 -6.98
N GLY A 106 6.29 -1.79 -6.06
CA GLY A 106 7.36 -1.24 -5.24
C GLY A 106 7.78 -2.15 -4.10
N TYR A 107 8.62 -1.59 -3.23
CA TYR A 107 9.12 -2.30 -2.06
C TYR A 107 8.40 -1.85 -0.80
N SER A 108 8.31 -2.77 0.16
CA SER A 108 7.95 -2.43 1.54
C SER A 108 9.10 -2.82 2.46
N VAL A 109 9.49 -1.90 3.32
CA VAL A 109 10.44 -2.12 4.42
C VAL A 109 9.72 -1.83 5.71
N VAL A 110 9.87 -2.70 6.70
CA VAL A 110 9.40 -2.42 8.07
C VAL A 110 10.63 -2.32 8.95
N TYR A 111 10.88 -1.12 9.47
CA TYR A 111 11.90 -0.91 10.49
C TYR A 111 11.26 -1.09 11.86
N THR A 112 11.98 -1.69 12.80
CA THR A 112 11.49 -1.86 14.18
C THR A 112 12.54 -1.48 15.19
N LYS A 113 12.09 -0.95 16.32
CA LYS A 113 12.92 -0.78 17.50
C LYS A 113 13.23 -2.14 18.12
N GLU A 114 14.51 -2.44 18.27
CA GLU A 114 15.03 -3.72 18.79
C GLU A 114 15.82 -3.51 20.09
N GLY A 115 15.91 -4.56 20.90
CA GLY A 115 16.66 -4.57 22.16
C GLY A 115 15.92 -3.91 23.35
N GLY A 116 16.67 -3.68 24.43
CA GLY A 116 16.21 -2.98 25.63
C GLY A 116 17.40 -2.54 26.50
N GLY A 117 17.26 -1.42 27.22
CA GLY A 117 18.34 -0.84 28.02
C GLY A 117 19.46 -0.23 27.16
N GLU A 118 20.73 -0.49 27.51
CA GLU A 118 21.90 0.10 26.82
C GLU A 118 22.16 -0.44 25.41
N ARG A 119 21.40 -1.46 24.95
CA ARG A 119 21.49 -2.04 23.61
C ARG A 119 20.28 -1.69 22.73
N GLU A 120 19.63 -0.58 23.02
CA GLU A 120 18.49 -0.10 22.26
C GLU A 120 18.93 0.40 20.87
N GLY A 121 18.25 -0.06 19.81
CA GLY A 121 18.58 0.28 18.43
C GLY A 121 17.41 0.05 17.47
N TYR A 122 17.70 0.15 16.17
CA TYR A 122 16.72 -0.07 15.10
C TYR A 122 17.24 -1.13 14.13
N GLY A 123 16.34 -2.03 13.72
CA GLY A 123 16.60 -3.09 12.77
C GLY A 123 15.57 -3.15 11.64
N VAL A 124 15.77 -4.07 10.72
CA VAL A 124 14.85 -4.37 9.62
C VAL A 124 14.06 -5.62 9.97
N TYR A 125 12.76 -5.45 10.21
CA TYR A 125 11.83 -6.53 10.53
C TYR A 125 11.40 -7.31 9.30
N THR A 126 11.00 -6.61 8.23
CA THR A 126 10.66 -7.24 6.95
C THR A 126 11.11 -6.42 5.75
N LEU A 127 11.44 -7.13 4.67
CA LEU A 127 11.66 -6.60 3.32
C LEU A 127 10.72 -7.34 2.37
N GLY A 128 10.11 -6.67 1.39
CA GLY A 128 9.27 -7.36 0.43
C GLY A 128 8.99 -6.59 -0.85
N TYR A 129 8.65 -7.35 -1.89
CA TYR A 129 8.11 -6.90 -3.17
C TYR A 129 6.60 -6.80 -3.04
N ASN A 130 6.00 -5.76 -3.61
CA ASN A 130 4.56 -5.51 -3.49
C ASN A 130 3.97 -5.08 -4.83
N HIS A 131 2.80 -5.65 -5.11
CA HIS A 131 1.85 -5.19 -6.10
C HIS A 131 0.60 -4.71 -5.37
N TRP A 132 0.22 -3.45 -5.62
CA TRP A 132 -0.99 -2.85 -5.07
C TRP A 132 -1.95 -2.53 -6.20
N THR A 133 -3.24 -2.79 -5.99
CA THR A 133 -4.31 -2.24 -6.83
C THR A 133 -5.17 -1.28 -6.02
N PHE A 134 -5.72 -0.30 -6.72
CA PHE A 134 -6.54 0.75 -6.12
C PHE A 134 -7.80 0.97 -6.93
N LYS A 135 -8.87 1.40 -6.25
CA LYS A 135 -10.10 1.88 -6.88
C LYS A 135 -10.41 3.28 -6.37
N ARG A 136 -10.89 4.17 -7.25
CA ARG A 136 -11.42 5.47 -6.87
C ARG A 136 -12.88 5.29 -6.42
N LYS A 137 -13.20 5.77 -5.22
CA LYS A 137 -14.57 5.80 -4.66
C LYS A 137 -14.78 7.16 -4.00
N ASP A 138 -15.80 7.90 -4.43
CA ASP A 138 -16.16 9.22 -3.88
C ASP A 138 -14.98 10.20 -3.81
N GLY A 139 -14.14 10.23 -4.86
CA GLY A 139 -12.98 11.11 -4.96
C GLY A 139 -11.75 10.67 -4.14
N ARG A 140 -11.82 9.54 -3.43
CA ARG A 140 -10.71 8.94 -2.69
C ARG A 140 -10.18 7.70 -3.41
N TRP A 141 -8.88 7.50 -3.37
CA TRP A 141 -8.27 6.23 -3.77
C TRP A 141 -8.19 5.29 -2.56
N LEU A 142 -8.61 4.05 -2.74
CA LEU A 142 -8.62 3.02 -1.70
C LEU A 142 -7.87 1.79 -2.21
N LEU A 143 -7.18 1.09 -1.30
CA LEU A 143 -6.52 -0.18 -1.58
C LEU A 143 -7.56 -1.26 -1.87
N ALA A 144 -7.52 -1.84 -3.07
CA ALA A 144 -8.36 -2.98 -3.41
C ALA A 144 -7.61 -4.30 -3.20
N TYR A 145 -6.32 -4.34 -3.49
CA TYR A 145 -5.49 -5.52 -3.30
C TYR A 145 -4.07 -5.14 -2.92
N ARG A 146 -3.45 -5.91 -2.03
CA ARG A 146 -2.02 -5.88 -1.77
C ARG A 146 -1.46 -7.29 -1.83
N HIS A 147 -0.72 -7.60 -2.89
CA HIS A 147 0.09 -8.81 -2.99
C HIS A 147 1.50 -8.49 -2.51
N ARG A 148 2.01 -9.23 -1.53
CA ARG A 148 3.38 -9.07 -1.05
C ARG A 148 4.07 -10.40 -0.90
N ARG A 149 5.35 -10.45 -1.31
CA ARG A 149 6.26 -11.57 -0.98
C ARG A 149 7.57 -11.07 -0.37
N PRO A 150 8.13 -11.80 0.60
CA PRO A 150 9.40 -11.42 1.22
C PRO A 150 10.55 -11.52 0.22
N VAL A 151 11.58 -10.69 0.42
CA VAL A 151 12.85 -10.84 -0.30
C VAL A 151 13.47 -12.18 0.05
N GLY A 152 13.79 -13.00 -0.95
CA GLY A 152 14.39 -14.33 -0.76
C GLY A 152 13.43 -15.39 -0.19
N GLY A 153 12.11 -15.17 -0.27
CA GLY A 153 11.12 -16.20 0.06
C GLY A 153 11.03 -17.33 -0.97
N ASP A 154 10.22 -18.34 -0.65
CA ASP A 154 9.97 -19.51 -1.52
C ASP A 154 9.38 -19.11 -2.88
N GLU A 155 8.51 -18.10 -2.90
CA GLU A 155 8.07 -17.43 -4.11
C GLU A 155 9.00 -16.26 -4.42
N TRP A 156 9.55 -16.24 -5.63
CA TRP A 156 10.43 -15.15 -6.06
C TRP A 156 9.64 -13.84 -6.16
N GLY A 157 10.08 -12.83 -5.43
CA GLY A 157 9.36 -11.56 -5.37
C GLY A 157 9.26 -10.79 -6.69
N GLY A 158 10.07 -11.13 -7.70
CA GLY A 158 9.90 -10.60 -9.05
C GLY A 158 8.59 -11.01 -9.72
N ASP A 159 8.00 -12.14 -9.33
CA ASP A 159 6.67 -12.56 -9.81
C ASP A 159 5.55 -11.65 -9.29
N VAL A 160 5.78 -10.96 -8.17
CA VAL A 160 4.85 -9.97 -7.62
C VAL A 160 4.85 -8.72 -8.50
N ILE A 161 6.03 -8.21 -8.86
CA ILE A 161 6.18 -6.96 -9.62
C ILE A 161 6.13 -7.14 -11.15
N LYS A 162 5.61 -8.28 -11.64
CA LYS A 162 5.68 -8.66 -13.05
C LYS A 162 4.91 -7.74 -13.99
N GLU A 163 3.89 -7.02 -13.51
CA GLU A 163 3.13 -6.08 -14.35
C GLU A 163 3.99 -4.87 -14.78
N PHE A 164 5.01 -4.51 -13.97
CA PHE A 164 6.05 -3.57 -14.42
C PHE A 164 6.93 -4.13 -15.55
N LEU A 165 7.16 -5.45 -15.56
CA LEU A 165 8.04 -6.12 -16.53
C LEU A 165 7.36 -6.45 -17.86
N GLY A 166 6.03 -6.50 -17.89
CA GLY A 166 5.22 -6.87 -19.06
C GLY A 166 4.76 -5.70 -19.94
N GLY A 167 5.15 -4.47 -19.62
CA GLY A 167 4.84 -3.24 -20.37
C GLY A 167 5.88 -2.86 -21.42
#